data_AF-A0A4Y8A9K9-F1
#
_entry.id   AF-A0A4Y8A9K9-F1
#
_cell.length_a   1.000
_cell.length_b   1.000
_cell.length_c   1.000
_cell.angle_alpha   90.00
_cell.angle_beta   90.00
_cell.angle_gamma   90.00
#
_symmetry.space_group_name_H-M   'P 1'
#
loop_
_entity.id
_entity.type
_entity.pdbx_description
1 polymer ?
#
loop_
_entity_poly.entity_id
_entity_poly.type
_entity_poly.pdbx_seq_one_letter_code
_entity_poly.pdbx_strand_id
1 'polypeptide(L)' 'MIEDKDTTPAEKDGKYEFLMHYSGREVPCKVEKNQNKLNVHIEDNIQAELTIQQDGCILQTGGSELPDSAIDYIKKRILG' A
#
# COMPACT_ATOMS: atom_id res chain seq x y z
N MET A 1 -28.09 25.76 1.51
CA MET A 1 -27.34 25.01 0.48
C MET A 1 -25.89 25.17 0.85
N ILE A 2 -25.26 24.13 1.41
CA ILE A 2 -23.82 24.08 1.62
C ILE A 2 -23.32 23.04 0.64
N GLU A 3 -22.44 23.50 -0.23
CA GLU A 3 -21.93 22.81 -1.40
C GLU A 3 -21.39 21.43 -1.08
N ASP A 4 -22.04 20.45 -1.70
CA ASP A 4 -21.60 19.08 -1.87
C ASP A 4 -20.30 19.12 -2.69
N LYS A 5 -19.16 19.29 -2.01
CA LYS A 5 -17.90 18.80 -2.57
C LYS A 5 -17.89 17.30 -2.34
N ASP A 6 -18.46 16.62 -3.34
CA ASP A 6 -18.30 15.22 -3.70
C ASP A 6 -16.78 14.89 -3.81
N THR A 7 -16.06 14.88 -2.69
CA THR A 7 -14.80 14.14 -2.57
C THR A 7 -15.24 12.72 -2.28
N THR A 8 -15.45 11.95 -3.35
CA THR A 8 -15.63 10.50 -3.33
C THR A 8 -14.82 9.90 -2.18
N PRO A 9 -15.44 9.05 -1.35
CA PRO A 9 -14.89 8.74 -0.05
C PRO A 9 -13.47 8.20 -0.20
N ALA A 10 -12.62 8.71 0.69
CA ALA A 10 -11.41 8.07 1.16
C ALA A 10 -11.74 6.71 1.82
N GLU A 11 -12.57 5.87 1.19
CA GLU A 11 -13.27 4.72 1.77
C GLU A 11 -12.31 3.57 2.11
N LYS A 12 -11.04 3.70 1.70
CA LYS A 12 -9.95 2.78 2.04
C LYS A 12 -8.63 3.48 2.35
N ASP A 13 -8.62 4.79 2.60
CA ASP A 13 -7.40 5.45 3.08
C ASP A 13 -7.24 5.16 4.57
N GLY A 14 -6.13 4.52 4.92
CA GLY A 14 -5.98 3.91 6.22
C GLY A 14 -4.65 3.18 6.38
N LYS A 15 -4.38 2.78 7.61
CA LYS A 15 -3.21 1.98 7.98
C LYS A 15 -3.63 0.52 8.07
N TYR A 16 -2.92 -0.33 7.34
CA TYR A 16 -3.16 -1.76 7.27
C TYR A 16 -1.94 -2.48 7.82
N GLU A 17 -2.12 -3.21 8.91
CA GLU A 17 -1.02 -3.95 9.54
C GLU A 17 -1.33 -5.45 9.48
N PHE A 18 -0.41 -6.22 8.89
CA PHE A 18 -0.54 -7.67 8.75
C PHE A 18 0.82 -8.35 8.71
N LEU A 19 0.86 -9.62 9.09
CA LEU A 19 2.06 -10.45 8.91
C LEU A 19 2.09 -10.95 7.46
N MET A 20 3.24 -10.84 6.80
CA MET A 20 3.47 -11.40 5.47
C MET A 20 4.68 -12.33 5.49
N HIS A 21 4.67 -13.34 4.63
CA HIS A 21 5.84 -14.18 4.42
C HIS A 21 6.79 -13.48 3.46
N TYR A 22 7.93 -13.03 3.99
CA TYR A 22 8.98 -12.39 3.21
C TYR A 22 10.31 -13.08 3.48
N SER A 23 11.05 -13.43 2.44
CA SER A 23 12.38 -14.03 2.55
C SER A 23 12.44 -15.29 3.47
N GLY A 24 11.37 -16.09 3.48
CA GLY A 24 11.27 -17.32 4.28
C GLY A 24 10.93 -17.12 5.76
N ARG A 25 10.52 -15.92 6.18
CA ARG A 25 10.08 -15.61 7.54
C ARG A 25 8.77 -14.84 7.54
N GLU A 26 8.02 -14.93 8.63
CA GLU A 26 6.87 -14.06 8.89
C GLU A 26 7.37 -12.72 9.40
N VAL A 27 7.09 -11.67 8.65
CA VAL A 27 7.51 -10.30 8.99
C VAL A 27 6.28 -9.41 9.12
N PRO A 28 6.25 -8.50 10.11
CA PRO A 28 5.20 -7.49 10.20
C PRO A 28 5.31 -6.51 9.02
N CYS A 29 4.23 -6.36 8.28
CA CYS A 29 4.08 -5.39 7.21
C CYS A 29 3.01 -4.39 7.58
N LYS A 30 3.34 -3.11 7.45
CA LYS A 30 2.45 -1.98 7.66
C LYS A 30 2.32 -1.25 6.34
N VAL A 31 1.10 -1.00 5.90
CA VAL A 31 0.82 -0.30 4.64
C VAL A 31 -0.07 0.88 4.93
N GLU A 32 0.41 2.07 4.63
CA GLU A 32 -0.33 3.31 4.79
C GLU A 32 -0.81 3.79 3.43
N LYS A 33 -2.11 3.60 3.16
CA LYS A 33 -2.72 4.08 1.92
C LYS A 33 -3.12 5.54 2.08
N ASN A 34 -2.60 6.37 1.17
CA ASN A 34 -2.86 7.80 1.05
C ASN A 34 -3.20 8.15 -0.41
N GLN A 35 -4.49 8.17 -0.71
CA GLN A 35 -5.09 8.30 -2.04
C GLN A 35 -4.54 7.24 -3.01
N ASN A 36 -3.63 7.66 -3.89
CA ASN A 36 -2.95 6.85 -4.88
C ASN A 36 -1.56 6.41 -4.44
N LYS A 37 -1.15 6.66 -3.20
CA LYS A 37 0.15 6.23 -2.67
C LYS A 37 -0.03 5.17 -1.59
N LEU A 38 0.87 4.21 -1.53
CA LEU A 38 0.98 3.21 -0.50
C LEU A 38 2.39 3.27 0.08
N ASN A 39 2.50 3.63 1.35
CA ASN A 39 3.78 3.54 2.04
C ASN A 39 3.83 2.18 2.73
N VAL A 40 4.73 1.31 2.31
CA VAL A 40 4.87 -0.06 2.78
C VAL A 40 6.10 -0.13 3.68
N HIS A 41 5.90 -0.46 4.94
CA HIS A 41 6.96 -0.66 5.92
C HIS A 41 6.96 -2.14 6.34
N ILE A 42 8.00 -2.86 5.97
CA ILE A 42 8.18 -4.27 6.34
C ILE A 42 9.28 -4.32 7.40
N GLU A 43 8.95 -4.91 8.54
CA GLU A 43 9.77 -4.84 9.75
C GLU A 43 10.15 -3.38 10.11
N ASP A 44 11.34 -3.19 10.67
CA ASP A 44 11.90 -1.89 11.05
C ASP A 44 12.90 -1.35 10.00
N ASN A 45 13.27 -2.16 8.99
CA ASN A 45 14.39 -1.86 8.08
C ASN A 45 14.03 -1.74 6.61
N ILE A 46 12.84 -2.21 6.19
CA ILE A 46 12.43 -2.18 4.78
C ILE A 46 11.28 -1.18 4.65
N GLN A 47 11.48 -0.13 3.87
CA GLN A 47 10.47 0.90 3.62
C GLN A 47 10.39 1.14 2.14
N ALA A 48 9.22 0.96 1.54
CA ALA A 48 8.97 1.15 0.12
C ALA A 48 7.80 2.09 -0.10
N GLU A 49 7.89 2.90 -1.15
CA GLU A 49 6.83 3.80 -1.58
C GLU A 49 6.28 3.29 -2.89
N LEU A 50 4.99 3.00 -2.92
CA LEU A 50 4.29 2.53 -4.10
C LEU A 50 3.23 3.56 -4.51
N THR A 51 3.00 3.69 -5.81
CA THR A 51 1.98 4.57 -6.39
C THR A 51 1.02 3.73 -7.22
N ILE A 52 -0.27 3.82 -6.91
CA ILE A 52 -1.40 3.25 -7.63
C ILE A 52 -1.68 4.13 -8.85
N GLN A 53 -1.42 3.59 -10.02
CA GLN A 53 -1.73 4.22 -11.30
C GLN A 53 -3.23 4.13 -11.61
N GLN A 54 -3.72 4.98 -12.52
CA GLN A 54 -5.12 4.99 -12.95
C GLN A 54 -5.57 3.68 -13.62
N ASP A 55 -4.62 2.92 -14.18
CA ASP A 55 -4.86 1.59 -14.75
C ASP A 55 -5.05 0.50 -13.67
N GLY A 56 -4.86 0.83 -12.39
CA GLY A 56 -4.89 -0.12 -11.28
C GLY A 56 -3.57 -0.88 -11.07
N CYS A 57 -2.54 -0.58 -11.85
CA CYS A 57 -1.17 -1.02 -11.59
C CYS A 57 -0.58 -0.30 -10.39
N ILE A 58 0.30 -0.99 -9.66
CA ILE A 58 1.08 -0.40 -8.57
C ILE A 58 2.53 -0.32 -9.03
N LEU A 59 3.09 0.88 -8.99
CA LEU A 59 4.48 1.14 -9.37
C LEU A 59 5.26 1.53 -8.13
N GLN A 60 6.39 0.88 -7.89
CA GLN A 60 7.30 1.35 -6.85
C GLN A 60 7.96 2.67 -7.30
N THR A 61 7.76 3.71 -6.51
CA THR A 61 8.31 5.05 -6.76
C THR A 61 9.47 5.41 -5.84
N GLY A 62 9.70 4.64 -4.77
CA GLY A 62 10.78 4.91 -3.82
C GLY A 62 11.03 3.79 -2.82
N GLY A 63 12.09 3.97 -2.02
CA GLY A 63 12.46 3.07 -0.92
C GLY A 63 13.12 1.76 -1.34
N SER A 64 13.11 0.78 -0.43
CA SER A 64 13.65 -0.57 -0.61
C SER A 64 12.92 -1.31 -1.72
N GLU A 65 13.69 -1.93 -2.63
CA GLU A 65 13.13 -2.73 -3.72
C GLU A 65 12.31 -3.89 -3.15
N LEU A 66 11.03 -3.91 -3.49
CA LEU A 66 10.13 -5.02 -3.17
C LEU A 66 9.95 -5.91 -4.40
N PRO A 67 10.01 -7.23 -4.23
CA PRO A 67 9.70 -8.15 -5.33
C PRO A 67 8.23 -8.01 -5.75
N ASP A 68 7.95 -8.24 -7.04
CA ASP A 68 6.60 -8.13 -7.61
C ASP A 68 5.57 -8.97 -6.85
N SER A 69 5.97 -10.14 -6.34
CA SER A 69 5.09 -10.99 -5.52
C SER A 69 4.63 -10.31 -4.23
N ALA A 70 5.48 -9.51 -3.59
CA ALA A 70 5.11 -8.75 -2.40
C ALA A 70 4.17 -7.59 -2.76
N ILE A 71 4.46 -6.89 -3.85
CA ILE A 71 3.63 -5.78 -4.35
C ILE A 71 2.23 -6.30 -4.73
N ASP A 72 2.12 -7.43 -5.42
CA ASP A 72 0.84 -8.06 -5.78
C ASP A 72 0.06 -8.53 -4.53
N TYR A 73 0.76 -9.10 -3.54
CA TYR A 73 0.13 -9.48 -2.27
C TYR A 73 -0.43 -8.28 -1.52
N ILE A 74 0.35 -7.19 -1.42
CA ILE A 74 -0.09 -5.93 -0.81
C ILE A 74 -1.27 -5.35 -1.58
N LYS A 75 -1.19 -5.32 -2.92
CA LYS A 75 -2.29 -4.87 -3.79
C LYS A 75 -3.60 -5.55 -3.44
N LYS A 76 -3.61 -6.88 -3.42
CA LYS A 76 -4.80 -7.70 -3.09
C LYS A 76 -5.30 -7.44 -1.68
N ARG A 77 -4.38 -7.26 -0.72
CA ARG A 77 -4.76 -7.03 0.67
C ARG A 77 -5.39 -5.65 0.91
N ILE A 78 -4.93 -4.63 0.20
CA ILE A 78 -5.38 -3.24 0.37
C ILE A 78 -6.56 -2.90 -0.55
N LEU A 79 -6.43 -3.21 -1.84
CA LEU A 79 -7.44 -2.87 -2.84
C LEU A 79 -8.61 -3.87 -2.84
N GLY A 80 -8.37 -5.13 -2.46
CA GLY A 80 -9.35 -6.22 -2.47
C GLY A 80 -9.34 -6.95 -3.79
#